data_AF-A0ABD5CS38-F1
#
_entry.id   AF-A0ABD5CS38-F1
#
_cell.length_a   1.000
_cell.length_b   1.000
_cell.length_c   1.000
_cell.angle_alpha   90.00
_cell.angle_beta   90.00
_cell.angle_gamma   90.00
#
_symmetry.space_group_name_H-M   'P 1'
#
loop_
_entity.id
_entity.type
_entity.pdbx_description
1 polymer ?
#
loop_
_entity_poly.entity_id
_entity_poly.type
_entity_poly.pdbx_seq_one_letter_code
_entity_poly.pdbx_strand_id
1 'polypeptide(L)'
;MCYGQPDELLKLTIGKRELPKNDLGHSPLDDFEHFCAYTGCSEQDLGQRAFAFVRLAYVTASLNSRVFRYPPLGEELEKACKDIAMLLRDRPPGTTADITEDSVLYWDCGRLNGAHLSIDEPEIVVVDPFEPEEELPGIGEAVAAWLKRPAFTFRPSLIEWLEELHPKKSSA
;
A
#
# COMPACT_ATOMS: atom_id res chain seq x y z
N MET A 1 12.40 1.52 32.19
CA MET A 1 13.02 1.43 30.85
C MET A 1 12.96 -0.03 30.43
N CYS A 2 11.95 -0.43 29.64
CA CYS A 2 11.58 -1.85 29.41
C CYS A 2 12.24 -2.48 28.16
N TYR A 3 13.33 -1.91 27.66
CA TYR A 3 13.96 -2.31 26.38
C TYR A 3 14.46 -3.78 26.32
N GLY A 4 14.55 -4.48 27.46
CA GLY A 4 15.00 -5.87 27.53
C GLY A 4 13.90 -6.91 27.81
N GLN A 5 12.64 -6.48 27.97
CA GLN A 5 11.54 -7.34 28.41
C GLN A 5 10.39 -7.31 27.38
N PRO A 6 10.44 -8.18 26.35
CA PRO A 6 9.48 -8.17 25.26
C PRO A 6 8.03 -8.37 25.73
N ASP A 7 7.80 -9.13 26.80
CA ASP A 7 6.46 -9.34 27.36
C ASP A 7 5.88 -8.11 28.06
N GLU A 8 6.73 -7.30 28.71
CA GLU A 8 6.30 -6.03 29.29
C GLU A 8 6.02 -5.00 28.22
N LEU A 9 6.85 -4.95 27.18
CA LEU A 9 6.61 -4.11 26.00
C LEU A 9 5.30 -4.50 25.32
N LEU A 10 5.02 -5.78 25.13
CA LEU A 10 3.78 -6.26 24.53
C LEU A 10 2.55 -5.83 25.36
N LYS A 11 2.63 -5.95 26.69
CA LYS A 11 1.56 -5.47 27.60
C LYS A 11 1.36 -3.95 27.50
N LEU A 12 2.43 -3.17 27.35
CA LEU A 12 2.34 -1.72 27.15
C LEU A 12 1.75 -1.37 25.78
N THR A 13 2.11 -2.10 24.73
CA THR A 13 1.60 -1.92 23.37
C THR A 13 0.10 -2.23 23.28
N ILE A 14 -0.36 -3.32 23.90
CA ILE A 14 -1.77 -3.72 23.89
C ILE A 14 -2.59 -2.85 24.89
N GLY A 15 -1.97 -2.50 26.03
CA GLY A 15 -2.61 -1.72 27.08
C GLY A 15 -3.80 -2.45 27.74
N LYS A 16 -4.86 -1.71 28.07
CA LYS A 16 -6.14 -2.25 28.60
C LYS A 16 -7.23 -2.40 27.53
N ARG A 17 -6.86 -2.28 26.25
CA ARG A 17 -7.82 -2.30 25.14
C ARG A 17 -8.06 -3.75 24.73
N GLU A 18 -9.30 -4.07 24.36
CA GLU A 18 -9.56 -5.29 23.64
C GLU A 18 -8.85 -5.22 22.28
N LEU A 19 -8.13 -6.27 21.94
CA LEU A 19 -7.45 -6.34 20.67
C LEU A 19 -8.50 -6.30 19.55
N PRO A 20 -8.32 -5.43 18.57
CA PRO A 20 -9.32 -5.27 17.54
C PRO A 20 -9.23 -6.49 16.60
N LYS A 21 -10.39 -7.00 16.17
CA LYS A 21 -10.51 -8.27 15.46
C LYS A 21 -10.56 -8.07 13.95
N ASN A 22 -9.97 -9.00 13.19
CA ASN A 22 -10.09 -9.06 11.75
C ASN A 22 -11.47 -9.60 11.32
N ASP A 23 -11.70 -9.74 10.01
CA ASP A 23 -13.01 -10.13 9.45
C ASP A 23 -13.42 -11.57 9.72
N LEU A 24 -12.43 -12.39 10.08
CA LEU A 24 -12.62 -13.75 10.54
C LEU A 24 -12.86 -13.81 12.06
N GLY A 25 -12.84 -12.66 12.74
CA GLY A 25 -13.02 -12.52 14.18
C GLY A 25 -11.76 -12.82 14.99
N HIS A 26 -10.60 -12.95 14.36
CA HIS A 26 -9.32 -13.24 15.01
C HIS A 26 -8.62 -11.97 15.46
N SER A 27 -8.01 -12.03 16.64
CA SER A 27 -7.12 -10.97 17.12
C SER A 27 -5.71 -11.14 16.51
N PRO A 28 -4.87 -10.10 16.55
CA PRO A 28 -3.47 -10.21 16.16
C PRO A 28 -2.68 -11.30 16.90
N LEU A 29 -3.13 -11.71 18.09
CA LEU A 29 -2.54 -12.83 18.82
C LEU A 29 -2.96 -14.17 18.23
N ASP A 30 -4.22 -14.31 17.84
CA ASP A 30 -4.74 -15.53 17.19
C ASP A 30 -4.09 -15.72 15.80
N ASP A 31 -3.94 -14.64 15.04
CA ASP A 31 -3.27 -14.65 13.74
C ASP A 31 -1.78 -15.00 13.87
N PHE A 32 -1.13 -14.57 14.98
CA PHE A 32 0.25 -14.95 15.26
C PHE A 32 0.41 -16.44 15.54
N GLU A 33 -0.54 -17.06 16.25
CA GLU A 33 -0.54 -18.52 16.43
C GLU A 33 -0.71 -19.26 15.11
N HIS A 34 -1.58 -18.76 14.23
CA HIS A 34 -1.75 -19.33 12.89
C HIS A 34 -0.49 -19.19 12.04
N PHE A 35 0.17 -18.02 12.08
CA PHE A 35 1.45 -17.79 11.43
C PHE A 35 2.52 -18.78 11.91
N CYS A 36 2.59 -19.03 13.23
CA CYS A 36 3.53 -19.99 13.80
C CYS A 36 3.26 -21.42 13.32
N ALA A 37 1.99 -21.84 13.28
CA ALA A 37 1.60 -23.14 12.77
C ALA A 37 1.91 -23.32 11.27
N TYR A 38 1.73 -22.27 10.47
CA TYR A 38 1.97 -22.29 9.03
C TYR A 38 3.45 -22.25 8.66
N THR A 39 4.25 -21.41 9.35
CA THR A 39 5.66 -21.20 9.04
C THR A 39 6.61 -22.14 9.79
N GLY A 40 6.12 -22.85 10.81
CA GLY A 40 6.95 -23.62 11.72
C GLY A 40 7.74 -22.77 12.72
N CYS A 41 7.43 -21.48 12.84
CA CYS A 41 8.02 -20.60 13.84
C CYS A 41 7.64 -21.11 15.24
N SER A 42 8.59 -21.72 15.95
CA SER A 42 8.36 -22.33 17.26
C SER A 42 9.31 -21.78 18.33
N GLU A 43 8.86 -21.77 19.59
CA GLU A 43 9.70 -21.35 20.72
C GLU A 43 10.90 -22.29 20.92
N GLN A 44 10.77 -23.57 20.54
CA GLN A 44 11.83 -24.57 20.70
C GLN A 44 13.01 -24.29 19.77
N ASP A 45 12.75 -23.78 18.57
CA ASP A 45 13.79 -23.50 17.57
C ASP A 45 14.44 -22.12 17.77
N LEU A 46 13.66 -21.14 18.22
CA LEU A 46 14.11 -19.75 18.37
C LEU A 46 14.61 -19.41 19.78
N GLY A 47 14.18 -20.17 20.78
CA GLY A 47 14.37 -19.85 22.19
C GLY A 47 13.40 -18.78 22.69
N GLN A 48 13.03 -18.88 23.98
CA GLN A 48 11.99 -18.07 24.64
C GLN A 48 12.11 -16.56 24.37
N ARG A 49 13.33 -16.02 24.47
CA ARG A 49 13.54 -14.57 24.33
C ARG A 49 13.36 -14.09 22.89
N ALA A 50 13.88 -14.84 21.91
CA ALA A 50 13.76 -14.45 20.51
C ALA A 50 12.30 -14.61 20.04
N PHE A 51 11.64 -15.69 20.45
CA PHE A 51 10.22 -15.91 20.19
C PHE A 51 9.34 -14.77 20.74
N ALA A 52 9.62 -14.29 21.95
CA ALA A 52 8.90 -13.16 22.52
C ALA A 52 9.10 -11.85 21.76
N PHE A 53 10.30 -11.61 21.20
CA PHE A 53 10.54 -10.46 20.32
C PHE A 53 9.84 -10.60 18.96
N VAL A 54 9.81 -11.80 18.39
CA VAL A 54 9.06 -12.09 17.16
C VAL A 54 7.58 -11.83 17.37
N ARG A 55 7.00 -12.31 18.48
CA ARG A 55 5.62 -12.03 18.87
C ARG A 55 5.37 -10.53 19.05
N LEU A 56 6.26 -9.84 19.76
CA LEU A 56 6.15 -8.39 19.95
C LEU A 56 6.16 -7.66 18.62
N ALA A 57 7.13 -7.95 17.76
CA ALA A 57 7.29 -7.34 16.44
C ALA A 57 6.10 -7.64 15.53
N TYR A 58 5.60 -8.88 15.52
CA TYR A 58 4.42 -9.25 14.75
C TYR A 58 3.20 -8.49 15.23
N VAL A 59 2.92 -8.46 16.54
CA VAL A 59 1.75 -7.76 17.07
C VAL A 59 1.87 -6.24 16.91
N THR A 60 3.03 -5.63 17.12
CA THR A 60 3.22 -4.19 16.85
C THR A 60 3.10 -3.90 15.36
N ALA A 61 3.64 -4.74 14.49
CA ALA A 61 3.45 -4.63 13.06
C ALA A 61 1.98 -4.81 12.68
N SER A 62 1.23 -5.76 13.24
CA SER A 62 -0.20 -5.94 12.97
C SER A 62 -1.06 -4.78 13.49
N LEU A 63 -0.62 -4.11 14.56
CA LEU A 63 -1.27 -2.92 15.10
C LEU A 63 -0.87 -1.62 14.35
N ASN A 64 0.32 -1.57 13.75
CA ASN A 64 0.82 -0.42 12.98
C ASN A 64 0.55 -0.55 11.48
N SER A 65 0.50 -1.77 10.96
CA SER A 65 0.17 -2.09 9.58
C SER A 65 -1.32 -1.94 9.42
N ARG A 66 -1.69 -1.27 8.33
CA ARG A 66 -3.05 -1.01 7.90
C ARG A 66 -3.77 -2.29 7.41
N VAL A 67 -3.50 -3.46 8.00
CA VAL A 67 -4.41 -4.62 7.96
C VAL A 67 -5.57 -4.44 8.95
N PHE A 68 -5.47 -3.43 9.84
CA PHE A 68 -6.65 -2.74 10.34
C PHE A 68 -7.24 -1.89 9.21
N ARG A 69 -8.08 -2.55 8.39
CA ARG A 69 -8.91 -1.96 7.33
C ARG A 69 -9.08 -0.45 7.50
N TYR A 70 -8.48 0.34 6.62
CA TYR A 70 -9.22 1.52 6.17
C TYR A 70 -10.60 1.01 5.74
N PRO A 71 -11.71 1.73 6.03
CA PRO A 71 -13.00 1.33 5.51
C PRO A 71 -12.82 0.97 4.02
N PRO A 72 -13.44 -0.13 3.53
CA PRO A 72 -13.46 -0.36 2.08
C PRO A 72 -13.78 0.98 1.46
N LEU A 73 -12.94 1.38 0.49
CA LEU A 73 -13.02 2.64 -0.25
C LEU A 73 -14.43 3.19 -0.10
N GLY A 74 -14.61 4.39 0.48
CA GLY A 74 -15.95 4.99 0.40
C GLY A 74 -16.38 4.84 -1.05
N GLU A 75 -17.55 4.24 -1.33
CA GLU A 75 -17.90 3.72 -2.67
C GLU A 75 -17.60 4.74 -3.79
N GLU A 76 -17.64 6.02 -3.44
CA GLU A 76 -17.20 7.17 -4.20
C GLU A 76 -15.74 7.12 -4.72
N LEU A 77 -14.75 6.77 -3.89
CA LEU A 77 -13.34 6.68 -4.30
C LEU A 77 -13.09 5.46 -5.20
N GLU A 78 -13.68 4.30 -4.88
CA GLU A 78 -13.56 3.12 -5.76
C GLU A 78 -14.16 3.41 -7.13
N LYS A 79 -15.35 4.02 -7.14
CA LYS A 79 -16.00 4.46 -8.36
C LYS A 79 -15.15 5.49 -9.09
N ALA A 80 -14.58 6.46 -8.38
CA ALA A 80 -13.73 7.47 -8.97
C ALA A 80 -12.46 6.87 -9.61
N CYS A 81 -11.81 5.92 -8.95
CA CYS A 81 -10.68 5.18 -9.51
C CYS A 81 -11.10 4.39 -10.77
N LYS A 82 -12.27 3.73 -10.77
CA LYS A 82 -12.82 3.08 -11.97
C LYS A 82 -13.08 4.07 -13.10
N ASP A 83 -13.63 5.24 -12.80
CA ASP A 83 -13.89 6.29 -13.78
C ASP A 83 -12.58 6.82 -14.39
N ILE A 84 -11.55 7.07 -13.56
CA ILE A 84 -10.21 7.46 -14.02
C ILE A 84 -9.57 6.35 -14.88
N ALA A 85 -9.67 5.10 -14.44
CA ALA A 85 -9.17 3.95 -15.19
C ALA A 85 -9.80 3.86 -16.59
N MET A 86 -11.12 4.07 -16.69
CA MET A 86 -11.79 4.14 -17.99
C MET A 86 -11.26 5.30 -18.85
N LEU A 87 -11.08 6.49 -18.26
CA LEU A 87 -10.59 7.66 -18.99
C LEU A 87 -9.14 7.50 -19.48
N LEU A 88 -8.27 6.86 -18.70
CA LEU A 88 -6.88 6.61 -19.07
C LEU A 88 -6.73 5.44 -20.04
N ARG A 89 -7.62 4.44 -19.98
CA ARG A 89 -7.61 3.29 -20.89
C ARG A 89 -7.75 3.70 -22.36
N ASP A 90 -8.52 4.76 -22.63
CA ASP A 90 -8.75 5.27 -23.98
C ASP A 90 -7.64 6.23 -24.47
N ARG A 91 -6.58 6.43 -23.67
CA ARG A 91 -5.46 7.33 -23.97
C ARG A 91 -4.23 6.56 -24.45
N PRO A 92 -3.33 7.22 -25.19
CA PRO A 92 -2.06 6.61 -25.55
C PRO A 92 -1.26 6.23 -24.30
N PRO A 93 -0.50 5.12 -24.33
CA PRO A 93 0.43 4.76 -23.27
C PRO A 93 1.38 5.91 -22.91
N GLY A 94 1.72 6.06 -21.63
CA GLY A 94 2.49 7.21 -21.14
C GLY A 94 1.67 8.44 -20.78
N THR A 95 0.33 8.36 -20.88
CA THR A 95 -0.57 9.42 -20.37
C THR A 95 -0.80 9.24 -18.88
N THR A 96 -0.61 10.30 -18.11
CA THR A 96 -0.92 10.35 -16.67
C THR A 96 -2.10 11.26 -16.38
N ALA A 97 -2.83 10.94 -15.31
CA ALA A 97 -3.77 11.83 -14.65
C ALA A 97 -3.05 12.52 -13.49
N ASP A 98 -2.90 13.83 -13.56
CA ASP A 98 -2.18 14.60 -12.55
C ASP A 98 -3.11 14.94 -11.38
N ILE A 99 -3.08 14.13 -10.32
CA ILE A 99 -4.01 14.23 -9.19
C ILE A 99 -3.59 15.35 -8.23
N THR A 100 -2.29 15.43 -7.94
CA THR A 100 -1.66 16.51 -7.16
C THR A 100 -0.42 17.02 -7.89
N GLU A 101 0.28 17.98 -7.30
CA GLU A 101 1.51 18.56 -7.86
C GLU A 101 2.66 17.54 -7.96
N ASP A 102 2.63 16.49 -7.15
CA ASP A 102 3.68 15.50 -6.97
C ASP A 102 3.22 14.05 -7.21
N SER A 103 1.92 13.81 -7.39
CA SER A 103 1.35 12.47 -7.48
C SER A 103 0.47 12.33 -8.72
N VAL A 104 0.75 11.29 -9.50
CA VAL A 104 0.09 11.01 -10.76
C VAL A 104 -0.45 9.59 -10.80
N LEU A 105 -1.55 9.38 -11.50
CA LEU A 105 -2.10 8.06 -11.78
C LEU A 105 -1.87 7.70 -13.25
N TYR A 106 -1.56 6.44 -13.53
CA TYR A 106 -1.35 5.94 -14.87
C TYR A 106 -2.03 4.58 -15.07
N TRP A 107 -2.32 4.29 -16.34
CA TRP A 107 -2.89 3.02 -16.73
C TRP A 107 -1.80 2.09 -17.26
N ASP A 108 -1.70 0.91 -16.65
CA ASP A 108 -0.81 -0.16 -17.10
C ASP A 108 -1.61 -1.45 -17.34
N CYS A 109 -1.81 -1.76 -18.62
CA CYS A 109 -2.25 -3.06 -19.15
C CYS A 109 -3.38 -3.80 -18.40
N GLY A 110 -4.28 -3.09 -17.72
CA GLY A 110 -5.36 -3.70 -16.94
C GLY A 110 -5.50 -3.19 -15.50
N ARG A 111 -4.57 -2.37 -15.02
CA ARG A 111 -4.61 -1.79 -13.67
C ARG A 111 -4.30 -0.30 -13.68
N LEU A 112 -4.92 0.40 -12.73
CA LEU A 112 -4.64 1.78 -12.41
C LEU A 112 -3.58 1.79 -11.30
N ASN A 113 -2.45 2.43 -11.56
CA ASN A 113 -1.34 2.53 -10.63
C ASN A 113 -1.07 4.02 -10.34
N GLY A 114 -0.48 4.31 -9.18
CA GLY A 114 0.04 5.62 -8.81
C GLY A 114 1.56 5.68 -8.93
N ALA A 115 2.09 6.87 -9.15
CA ALA A 115 3.52 7.16 -9.06
C ALA A 115 3.74 8.61 -8.62
N HIS A 116 4.93 8.88 -8.09
CA HIS A 116 5.34 10.22 -7.72
C HIS A 116 6.15 10.90 -8.83
N LEU A 117 6.13 12.22 -8.87
CA LEU A 117 6.97 13.02 -9.75
C LEU A 117 8.28 13.37 -9.02
N SER A 118 9.37 13.53 -9.79
CA SER A 118 10.60 14.06 -9.21
C SER A 118 10.37 15.49 -8.73
N ILE A 119 10.86 15.79 -7.53
CA ILE A 119 10.87 17.15 -6.98
C ILE A 119 11.76 18.07 -7.82
N ASP A 120 12.88 17.53 -8.33
CA ASP A 120 13.85 18.28 -9.10
C ASP A 120 13.44 18.42 -10.58
N GLU A 121 12.76 17.41 -11.13
CA GLU A 121 12.36 17.33 -12.53
C GLU A 121 10.90 16.85 -12.66
N PRO A 122 9.90 17.74 -12.57
CA PRO A 122 8.48 17.35 -12.52
C PRO A 122 7.96 16.72 -13.80
N GLU A 123 8.75 16.69 -14.88
CA GLU A 123 8.48 15.96 -16.13
C GLU A 123 8.87 14.47 -16.03
N ILE A 124 9.72 14.13 -15.05
CA ILE A 124 10.18 12.78 -14.76
C ILE A 124 9.26 12.15 -13.71
N VAL A 125 8.68 11.01 -14.06
CA VAL A 125 8.00 10.15 -13.09
C VAL A 125 9.08 9.42 -12.29
N VAL A 126 9.17 9.70 -10.99
CA VAL A 126 10.00 8.94 -10.05
C VAL A 126 9.15 7.78 -9.60
N VAL A 127 9.45 6.62 -10.19
CA VAL A 127 8.53 5.50 -10.09
C VAL A 127 8.77 4.72 -8.80
N ASP A 128 8.21 5.24 -7.71
CA ASP A 128 7.79 4.45 -6.55
C ASP A 128 6.30 4.14 -6.76
N PRO A 129 5.97 3.00 -7.38
CA PRO A 129 4.60 2.69 -7.73
C PRO A 129 3.81 2.41 -6.45
N PHE A 130 2.77 3.20 -6.20
CA PHE A 130 1.83 2.96 -5.11
C PHE A 130 0.47 2.56 -5.69
N GLU A 131 -0.26 1.71 -4.98
CA GLU A 131 -1.67 1.56 -5.29
C GLU A 131 -2.40 2.84 -4.84
N PRO A 132 -3.30 3.43 -5.65
CA PRO A 132 -4.04 4.63 -5.26
C PRO A 132 -4.86 4.45 -3.96
N GLU A 133 -5.03 3.19 -3.54
CA GLU A 133 -5.67 2.77 -2.30
C GLU A 133 -4.71 2.74 -1.08
N GLU A 134 -3.40 2.67 -1.31
CA GLU A 134 -2.38 2.47 -0.28
C GLU A 134 -1.76 3.78 0.23
N GLU A 135 -1.68 4.83 -0.59
CA GLU A 135 -0.98 6.06 -0.22
C GLU A 135 -1.72 7.34 -0.62
N LEU A 136 -2.18 8.06 0.41
CA LEU A 136 -1.87 9.47 0.71
C LEU A 136 -3.04 10.10 1.49
N PRO A 137 -2.78 10.86 2.57
CA PRO A 137 -3.82 11.64 3.23
C PRO A 137 -4.41 12.66 2.25
N GLY A 138 -5.71 12.56 1.95
CA GLY A 138 -6.42 13.50 1.07
C GLY A 138 -6.53 13.09 -0.40
N ILE A 139 -6.01 11.92 -0.80
CA ILE A 139 -6.10 11.45 -2.18
C ILE A 139 -7.54 11.36 -2.70
N GLY A 140 -8.49 10.99 -1.84
CA GLY A 140 -9.91 10.92 -2.22
C GLY A 140 -10.51 12.29 -2.59
N GLU A 141 -10.17 13.35 -1.85
CA GLU A 141 -10.61 14.70 -2.17
C GLU A 141 -9.93 15.22 -3.44
N ALA A 142 -8.64 14.92 -3.61
CA ALA A 142 -7.87 15.29 -4.79
C ALA A 142 -8.40 14.60 -6.05
N VAL A 143 -8.69 13.29 -5.98
CA VAL A 143 -9.32 12.52 -7.05
C VAL A 143 -10.71 13.06 -7.39
N ALA A 144 -11.54 13.37 -6.39
CA ALA A 144 -12.85 13.95 -6.60
C ALA A 144 -12.79 15.37 -7.21
N ALA A 145 -11.79 16.17 -6.85
CA ALA A 145 -11.54 17.48 -7.43
C ALA A 145 -11.06 17.36 -8.89
N TRP A 146 -10.15 16.41 -9.15
CA TRP A 146 -9.65 16.13 -10.48
C TRP A 146 -10.76 15.66 -11.43
N LEU A 147 -11.68 14.79 -10.98
CA LEU A 147 -12.82 14.36 -11.80
C LEU A 147 -13.72 15.52 -12.26
N LYS A 148 -13.80 16.61 -11.48
CA LYS A 148 -14.53 17.82 -11.89
C LYS A 148 -13.79 18.60 -12.99
N ARG A 149 -12.46 18.48 -13.06
CA ARG A 149 -11.58 19.20 -13.99
C ARG A 149 -10.42 18.29 -14.42
N PRO A 150 -10.68 17.30 -15.29
CA PRO A 150 -9.67 16.30 -15.62
C PRO A 150 -8.51 16.92 -16.41
N ALA A 151 -7.30 16.71 -15.91
CA ALA A 151 -6.05 17.16 -16.51
C ALA A 151 -5.17 15.95 -16.83
N PHE A 152 -4.79 15.82 -18.09
CA PHE A 152 -3.95 14.74 -18.58
C PHE A 152 -2.64 15.31 -19.11
N THR A 153 -1.54 14.64 -18.76
CA THR A 153 -0.21 14.99 -19.23
C THR A 153 0.44 13.78 -19.87
N PHE A 154 1.07 13.97 -21.03
CA PHE A 154 1.84 12.93 -21.68
C PHE A 154 3.29 12.99 -21.19
N ARG A 155 3.78 11.87 -20.65
CA ARG A 155 5.11 11.76 -20.03
C ARG A 155 5.93 10.67 -20.71
N PRO A 156 6.90 11.02 -21.57
CA PRO A 156 7.77 10.05 -22.22
C PRO A 156 8.56 9.17 -21.23
N SER A 157 8.96 9.75 -20.10
CA SER A 157 9.66 9.07 -19.01
C SER A 157 8.90 7.85 -18.46
N LEU A 158 7.56 7.92 -18.43
CA LEU A 158 6.72 6.78 -18.03
C LEU A 158 6.78 5.64 -19.04
N ILE A 159 6.87 5.95 -20.35
CA ILE A 159 6.94 4.92 -21.39
C ILE A 159 8.26 4.17 -21.30
N GLU A 160 9.37 4.91 -21.18
CA GLU A 160 10.70 4.31 -21.04
C GLU A 160 10.74 3.33 -19.86
N TRP A 161 10.18 3.75 -18.72
CA TRP A 161 10.08 2.89 -17.54
C TRP A 161 9.17 1.67 -17.73
N LEU A 162 7.99 1.83 -18.35
CA LEU A 162 7.09 0.71 -18.64
C LEU A 162 7.75 -0.32 -19.57
N GLU A 163 8.56 0.14 -20.53
CA GLU A 163 9.34 -0.75 -21.41
C GLU A 163 10.47 -1.48 -20.68
N GLU A 164 11.09 -0.85 -19.67
CA GLU A 164 12.08 -1.50 -18.80
C GLU A 164 11.45 -2.56 -17.88
N LEU A 165 10.27 -2.28 -17.32
CA LEU A 165 9.53 -3.22 -16.47
C LEU A 165 8.97 -4.41 -17.23
N HIS A 166 8.46 -4.15 -18.44
CA HIS A 166 7.94 -5.16 -19.34
C HIS A 166 8.88 -5.29 -20.52
N PRO A 167 10.10 -5.81 -20.34
CA PRO A 167 11.03 -5.98 -21.45
C PRO A 167 10.31 -6.85 -22.47
N LYS A 168 10.00 -6.26 -23.63
CA LYS A 168 9.43 -7.00 -24.76
C LYS A 168 10.31 -8.23 -24.91
N LYS A 169 9.76 -9.43 -24.70
CA LYS A 169 10.43 -10.67 -25.10
C LYS A 169 10.68 -10.49 -26.60
N SER A 170 11.91 -10.12 -26.94
CA SER A 170 12.37 -10.02 -28.31
C SER A 170 12.14 -11.39 -28.92
N SER A 171 11.08 -11.50 -29.73
CA SER A 171 10.84 -12.68 -30.54
C SER A 171 11.90 -12.69 -31.62
N ALA A 172 12.88 -13.56 -31.44
CA ALA A 172 13.78 -14.02 -32.49
C ALA A 172 13.01 -14.77 -33.58
#